data_AF-A0A973X275-F1
#
_entry.id   AF-A0A973X275-F1
#
_cell.length_a   1.000
_cell.length_b   1.000
_cell.length_c   1.000
_cell.angle_alpha   90.00
_cell.angle_beta   90.00
_cell.angle_gamma   90.00
#
_symmetry.space_group_name_H-M   'P 1'
#
loop_
_entity.id
_entity.type
_entity.pdbx_description
1 polymer ?
#
loop_
_entity_poly.entity_id
_entity_poly.type
_entity_poly.pdbx_seq_one_letter_code
_entity_poly.pdbx_strand_id
1 'polypeptide(L)'
;MLNGIAKPQKAKKKPEEVHATHGWFVTFADLMGLLVSFFVMLVSFSTQDLHKLQIVAGSMRDAFGVQQQSRFAGVVETDGVPVQGKIKSKLHVSPDQASNTPRLDEGGGSAGATTQLKADREFALASASLRQALQDLPELAEVSKNVMFEETPQGLNLEITDQDGRPMFPDGSGVPYARTTLLIKKLAAPLRATALRVSIVGHTSSGLVPAYSDYDAFDLSANRANAVRQILKREGLPASHILSVAGKADGEPLFPDAPMLAANRRVTITLMRENPALPPDLKP
;
A
#
# COMPACT_ATOMS: atom_id res chain seq x y z
N MET A 1 -100.75 8.56 -29.09
CA MET A 1 -99.89 9.74 -29.22
C MET A 1 -99.91 10.51 -27.91
N LEU A 2 -98.72 10.97 -27.52
CA LEU A 2 -98.41 12.14 -26.70
C LEU A 2 -98.60 12.12 -25.18
N ASN A 3 -97.42 12.28 -24.57
CA ASN A 3 -97.05 12.51 -23.19
C ASN A 3 -97.70 13.73 -22.50
N GLY A 4 -97.79 13.59 -21.19
CA GLY A 4 -97.71 14.64 -20.17
C GLY A 4 -98.21 14.03 -18.86
N ILE A 5 -97.46 13.99 -17.76
CA ILE A 5 -97.41 15.07 -16.78
C ILE A 5 -96.40 14.71 -15.65
N ALA A 6 -95.95 15.76 -14.99
CA ALA A 6 -94.81 15.95 -14.09
C ALA A 6 -94.77 15.20 -12.73
N LYS A 7 -93.55 15.28 -12.14
CA LYS A 7 -93.01 14.81 -10.84
C LYS A 7 -93.86 15.19 -9.60
N PRO A 8 -93.63 14.58 -8.41
CA PRO A 8 -92.66 15.16 -7.46
C PRO A 8 -91.86 14.16 -6.58
N GLN A 9 -90.75 14.67 -6.04
CA GLN A 9 -89.81 14.02 -5.10
C GLN A 9 -90.30 14.08 -3.64
N LYS A 10 -89.85 13.12 -2.81
CA LYS A 10 -89.49 13.21 -1.36
C LYS A 10 -89.21 11.79 -0.86
N ALA A 11 -88.34 11.48 0.10
CA ALA A 11 -87.39 12.23 0.92
C ALA A 11 -86.35 11.22 1.46
N LYS A 12 -85.12 11.70 1.67
CA LYS A 12 -83.99 10.94 2.23
C LYS A 12 -84.27 10.50 3.68
N LYS A 13 -84.01 9.23 3.98
CA LYS A 13 -83.65 8.75 5.33
C LYS A 13 -82.14 8.50 5.37
N LYS A 14 -81.47 9.11 6.35
CA LYS A 14 -80.03 8.97 6.62
C LYS A 14 -79.74 7.57 7.19
N PRO A 15 -78.77 6.83 6.64
CA PRO A 15 -78.07 5.80 7.39
C PRO A 15 -76.77 6.37 7.98
N GLU A 16 -76.49 5.93 9.20
CA GLU A 16 -75.22 5.99 9.92
C GLU A 16 -73.99 6.06 9.03
N GLU A 17 -73.10 7.01 9.35
CA GLU A 17 -71.71 6.99 8.91
C GLU A 17 -71.01 5.80 9.57
N VAL A 18 -71.15 4.63 8.94
CA VAL A 18 -70.11 3.62 9.01
C VAL A 18 -68.90 4.28 8.38
N HIS A 19 -67.96 4.75 9.21
CA HIS A 19 -66.62 5.07 8.77
C HIS A 19 -66.00 3.77 8.24
N ALA A 20 -66.31 3.46 6.98
CA ALA A 20 -65.50 2.63 6.12
C ALA A 20 -64.21 3.41 5.81
N THR A 21 -63.47 3.78 6.85
CA THR A 21 -62.08 4.15 6.71
C THR A 21 -61.32 2.85 6.52
N HIS A 22 -61.37 2.38 5.28
CA HIS A 22 -60.25 1.72 4.63
C HIS A 22 -59.68 0.51 5.40
N GLY A 23 -60.36 -0.64 5.35
CA GLY A 23 -59.86 -1.91 5.92
C GLY A 23 -58.46 -2.32 5.43
N TRP A 24 -58.00 -1.76 4.29
CA TRP A 24 -56.63 -1.89 3.83
C TRP A 24 -55.60 -1.26 4.79
N PHE A 25 -55.99 -0.24 5.56
CA PHE A 25 -55.12 0.39 6.55
C PHE A 25 -54.86 -0.53 7.74
N VAL A 26 -55.82 -1.40 8.08
CA VAL A 26 -55.67 -2.37 9.17
C VAL A 26 -54.68 -3.46 8.78
N THR A 27 -54.79 -4.00 7.56
CA THR A 27 -53.83 -5.00 7.05
C THR A 27 -52.45 -4.40 6.79
N PHE A 28 -52.40 -3.13 6.36
CA PHE A 28 -51.15 -2.38 6.24
C PHE A 28 -50.49 -2.15 7.61
N ALA A 29 -51.26 -1.74 8.62
CA ALA A 29 -50.78 -1.54 9.97
C ALA A 29 -50.28 -2.86 10.60
N ASP A 30 -50.95 -3.99 10.32
CA ASP A 30 -50.51 -5.32 10.75
C ASP A 30 -49.17 -5.72 10.10
N LEU A 31 -49.00 -5.50 8.80
CA LEU A 31 -47.73 -5.73 8.10
C LEU A 31 -46.59 -4.83 8.63
N MET A 32 -46.87 -3.56 8.89
CA MET A 32 -45.91 -2.64 9.52
C MET A 32 -45.55 -3.11 10.94
N GLY A 33 -46.51 -3.60 11.72
CA GLY A 33 -46.28 -4.17 13.05
C GLY A 33 -45.41 -5.42 13.02
N LEU A 34 -45.65 -6.33 12.08
CA LEU A 34 -44.82 -7.52 11.85
C LEU A 34 -43.39 -7.15 11.41
N LEU A 35 -43.24 -6.09 10.61
CA LEU A 35 -41.94 -5.62 10.17
C LEU A 35 -41.16 -5.01 11.34
N VAL A 36 -41.81 -4.22 12.19
CA VAL A 36 -41.20 -3.67 13.41
C VAL A 36 -40.81 -4.78 14.39
N SER A 37 -41.69 -5.77 14.63
CA SER A 37 -41.37 -6.89 15.52
C SER A 37 -40.21 -7.73 14.98
N PHE A 38 -40.15 -7.94 13.67
CA PHE A 38 -39.03 -8.61 13.00
C PHE A 38 -37.70 -7.84 13.18
N PHE A 39 -37.70 -6.52 12.98
CA PHE A 39 -36.48 -5.71 13.20
C PHE A 39 -36.05 -5.67 14.67
N VAL A 40 -36.98 -5.59 15.61
CA VAL A 40 -36.66 -5.66 17.06
C VAL A 40 -36.05 -7.03 17.41
N MET A 41 -36.55 -8.11 16.81
CA MET A 41 -35.99 -9.46 17.00
C MET A 41 -34.59 -9.60 16.38
N LEU A 42 -34.37 -9.04 15.17
CA LEU A 42 -33.04 -8.97 14.55
C LEU A 42 -32.04 -8.19 15.40
N VAL A 43 -32.47 -7.07 15.98
CA VAL A 43 -31.63 -6.26 16.88
C VAL A 43 -31.33 -7.02 18.18
N SER A 44 -32.29 -7.77 18.71
CA SER A 44 -32.10 -8.61 19.91
C SER A 44 -31.10 -9.76 19.69
N PHE A 45 -31.06 -10.34 18.49
CA PHE A 45 -30.07 -11.34 18.11
C PHE A 45 -28.76 -10.73 17.56
N SER A 46 -28.66 -9.41 17.45
CA SER A 46 -27.42 -8.72 17.12
C SER A 46 -26.50 -8.73 18.34
N THR A 47 -25.94 -9.90 18.63
CA THR A 47 -24.85 -10.01 19.59
C THR A 47 -23.67 -9.25 18.99
N GLN A 48 -23.28 -8.15 19.66
CA GLN A 48 -21.99 -7.55 19.39
C GLN A 48 -20.94 -8.55 19.85
N ASP A 49 -20.36 -9.24 18.88
CA ASP A 49 -19.26 -10.16 19.11
C ASP A 49 -18.05 -9.32 19.54
N LEU A 50 -17.87 -9.18 20.86
CA LEU A 50 -16.76 -8.42 21.47
C LEU A 50 -15.42 -8.90 20.91
N HIS A 51 -15.31 -10.17 20.55
CA HIS A 51 -14.13 -10.73 19.90
C HIS A 51 -13.87 -10.12 18.53
N LYS A 52 -14.90 -9.87 17.72
CA LYS A 52 -14.75 -9.22 16.40
C LYS A 52 -14.40 -7.74 16.53
N LEU A 53 -15.00 -7.03 17.48
CA LEU A 53 -14.60 -5.65 17.78
C LEU A 53 -13.17 -5.56 18.31
N GLN A 54 -12.72 -6.53 19.09
CA GLN A 54 -11.34 -6.60 19.59
C GLN A 54 -10.34 -6.99 18.49
N ILE A 55 -10.72 -7.84 17.53
CA ILE A 55 -9.93 -8.14 16.34
C ILE A 55 -9.83 -6.92 15.42
N VAL A 56 -10.91 -6.17 15.23
CA VAL A 56 -10.90 -4.94 14.41
C VAL A 56 -10.15 -3.80 15.11
N ALA A 57 -10.27 -3.66 16.43
CA ALA A 57 -9.47 -2.72 17.21
C ALA A 57 -7.99 -3.12 17.24
N GLY A 58 -7.70 -4.43 17.30
CA GLY A 58 -6.36 -4.99 17.18
C GLY A 58 -5.75 -4.75 15.79
N SER A 59 -6.53 -4.97 14.72
CA SER A 59 -6.07 -4.75 13.35
C SER A 59 -5.96 -3.27 12.98
N MET A 60 -6.82 -2.40 13.52
CA MET A 60 -6.64 -0.94 13.43
C MET A 60 -5.40 -0.49 14.20
N ARG A 61 -5.13 -1.04 15.39
CA ARG A 61 -3.92 -0.74 16.16
C ARG A 61 -2.65 -1.24 15.47
N ASP A 62 -2.71 -2.36 14.75
CA ASP A 62 -1.64 -2.84 13.86
C ASP A 62 -1.51 -1.99 12.58
N ALA A 63 -2.62 -1.47 12.03
CA ALA A 63 -2.61 -0.62 10.83
C ALA A 63 -2.21 0.84 11.10
N PHE A 64 -2.43 1.35 12.33
CA PHE A 64 -2.02 2.70 12.77
C PHE A 64 -0.57 2.77 13.30
N GLY A 65 0.22 1.71 13.14
CA GLY A 65 1.67 1.86 12.91
C GLY A 65 2.49 2.49 14.05
N VAL A 66 2.16 2.21 15.31
CA VAL A 66 3.07 2.51 16.43
C VAL A 66 3.23 1.26 17.30
N GLN A 67 3.94 0.25 16.79
CA GLN A 67 4.79 -0.64 17.59
C GLN A 67 5.63 -1.58 16.69
N GLN A 68 6.65 -1.05 16.00
CA GLN A 68 7.60 -1.91 15.32
C GLN A 68 8.64 -2.41 16.34
N GLN A 69 8.49 -3.70 16.71
CA GLN A 69 9.47 -4.59 17.32
C GLN A 69 9.85 -4.40 18.81
N SER A 70 9.16 -5.14 19.68
CA SER A 70 9.74 -6.39 20.21
C SER A 70 8.61 -7.25 20.79
N ARG A 71 8.46 -8.47 20.29
CA ARG A 71 7.76 -9.51 21.05
C ARG A 71 8.69 -9.93 22.18
N PHE A 72 8.66 -9.21 23.29
CA PHE A 72 9.17 -9.74 24.55
C PHE A 72 8.08 -10.68 25.10
N ALA A 73 8.34 -11.99 25.02
CA ALA A 73 7.54 -12.99 25.71
C ALA A 73 7.61 -12.69 27.22
N GLY A 74 6.54 -12.13 27.79
CA GLY A 74 6.56 -11.72 29.20
C GLY A 74 5.39 -10.88 29.67
N VAL A 75 4.22 -10.93 29.01
CA VAL A 75 2.98 -10.37 29.54
C VAL A 75 2.06 -11.55 29.85
N VAL A 76 1.98 -11.92 31.12
CA VAL A 76 0.91 -12.76 31.64
C VAL A 76 -0.19 -11.81 32.10
N GLU A 77 -1.34 -11.85 31.42
CA GLU A 77 -2.53 -11.14 31.89
C GLU A 77 -3.07 -11.85 33.13
N THR A 78 -3.01 -11.17 34.27
CA THR A 78 -3.87 -11.48 35.40
C THR A 78 -4.71 -10.24 35.66
N ASP A 79 -6.03 -10.37 35.53
CA ASP A 79 -7.04 -9.35 35.85
C ASP A 79 -6.92 -7.99 35.13
N GLY A 80 -6.60 -7.98 33.83
CA GLY A 80 -6.87 -6.84 32.93
C GLY A 80 -6.07 -5.56 33.18
N VAL A 81 -5.04 -5.58 34.03
CA VAL A 81 -4.15 -4.44 34.26
C VAL A 81 -2.71 -4.84 33.91
N PRO A 82 -2.06 -4.21 32.91
CA PRO A 82 -0.68 -4.54 32.58
C PRO A 82 0.25 -3.96 33.66
N VAL A 83 0.72 -4.81 34.57
CA VAL A 83 1.80 -4.46 35.49
C VAL A 83 3.13 -4.80 34.81
N GLN A 84 4.03 -3.82 34.66
CA GLN A 84 5.40 -4.08 34.20
C GLN A 84 6.13 -4.98 35.21
N GLY A 85 6.13 -6.29 34.96
CA GLY A 85 7.02 -7.21 35.64
C GLY A 85 8.45 -6.91 35.20
N LYS A 86 9.25 -6.28 36.07
CA LYS A 86 10.70 -6.15 35.86
C LYS A 86 11.33 -7.54 35.92
N ILE A 87 11.39 -8.25 34.79
CA ILE A 87 12.16 -9.48 34.67
C ILE A 87 13.63 -9.05 34.62
N LYS A 88 14.35 -9.21 35.75
CA LYS A 88 15.81 -9.18 35.73
C LYS A 88 16.26 -10.35 34.85
N SER A 89 16.78 -10.04 33.68
CA SER A 89 17.42 -11.04 32.82
C SER A 89 18.56 -11.68 33.60
N LYS A 90 18.35 -12.91 34.06
CA LYS A 90 19.42 -13.73 34.62
C LYS A 90 20.16 -14.37 33.45
N LEU A 91 20.98 -13.60 32.74
CA LEU A 91 22.11 -14.23 32.06
C LEU A 91 22.99 -14.83 33.15
N HIS A 92 23.19 -16.15 33.11
CA HIS A 92 24.09 -16.84 34.03
C HIS A 92 25.52 -16.53 33.59
N VAL A 93 26.02 -15.36 33.97
CA VAL A 93 27.41 -14.98 33.77
C VAL A 93 28.21 -15.66 34.88
N SER A 94 29.16 -16.52 34.50
CA SER A 94 30.06 -17.15 35.48
C SER A 94 30.85 -16.07 36.24
N PRO A 95 31.11 -16.23 37.55
CA PRO A 95 31.73 -15.20 38.40
C PRO A 95 33.04 -14.62 37.85
N ASP A 96 33.73 -15.37 37.01
CA ASP A 96 35.03 -15.01 36.40
C ASP A 96 34.91 -13.91 35.32
N GLN A 97 33.70 -13.62 34.84
CA GLN A 97 33.43 -12.59 33.82
C GLN A 97 32.78 -11.32 34.40
N ALA A 98 32.59 -11.26 35.72
CA ALA A 98 32.05 -10.08 36.39
C ALA A 98 33.16 -9.03 36.58
N SER A 99 33.24 -8.04 35.68
CA SER A 99 34.10 -6.87 35.87
C SER A 99 33.44 -5.87 36.82
N ASN A 100 34.20 -5.35 37.79
CA ASN A 100 33.77 -4.32 38.75
C ASN A 100 33.85 -2.87 38.20
N THR A 101 34.05 -2.70 36.89
CA THR A 101 33.96 -1.39 36.25
C THR A 101 32.50 -1.12 35.87
N PRO A 102 31.83 -0.10 36.43
CA PRO A 102 30.54 0.33 35.93
C PRO A 102 30.77 0.87 34.53
N ARG A 103 30.53 0.05 33.50
CA ARG A 103 30.40 0.54 32.15
C ARG A 103 29.14 1.40 32.14
N LEU A 104 29.25 2.67 31.78
CA LEU A 104 28.07 3.49 31.54
C LEU A 104 27.23 2.75 30.50
N ASP A 105 26.11 2.20 30.94
CA ASP A 105 25.02 1.77 30.08
C ASP A 105 24.45 3.07 29.50
N GLU A 106 25.03 3.53 28.40
CA GLU A 106 24.40 4.52 27.54
C GLU A 106 23.05 3.94 27.10
N GLY A 107 21.99 4.45 27.71
CA GLY A 107 20.61 4.04 27.43
C GLY A 107 20.31 4.10 25.94
N GLY A 108 20.31 2.92 25.30
CA GLY A 108 20.00 2.71 23.88
C GLY A 108 18.55 3.00 23.47
N GLY A 109 17.76 3.72 24.27
CA GLY A 109 16.38 4.07 23.95
C GLY A 109 16.22 5.37 23.14
N SER A 110 17.16 6.32 23.25
CA SER A 110 17.01 7.65 22.64
C SER A 110 17.77 7.82 21.31
N ALA A 111 18.84 7.05 21.10
CA ALA A 111 19.66 7.14 19.88
C ALA A 111 18.95 6.49 18.67
N GLY A 112 18.23 5.39 18.88
CA GLY A 112 17.45 4.71 17.83
C GLY A 112 16.30 5.57 17.30
N ALA A 113 15.47 6.12 18.21
CA ALA A 113 14.34 6.97 17.83
C ALA A 113 14.78 8.23 17.08
N THR A 114 15.86 8.88 17.52
CA THR A 114 16.39 10.09 16.85
C THR A 114 16.98 9.79 15.48
N THR A 115 17.58 8.61 15.30
CA THR A 115 18.16 8.18 14.01
C THR A 115 17.06 7.81 13.01
N GLN A 116 16.02 7.11 13.47
CA GLN A 116 14.84 6.76 12.67
C GLN A 116 14.15 8.03 12.14
N LEU A 117 13.90 9.01 13.02
CA LEU A 117 13.24 10.28 12.66
C LEU A 117 14.04 11.09 11.63
N LYS A 118 15.38 11.06 11.69
CA LYS A 118 16.23 11.70 10.70
C LYS A 118 16.14 11.00 9.34
N ALA A 119 16.23 9.68 9.32
CA ALA A 119 16.11 8.89 8.09
C ALA A 119 14.73 9.09 7.43
N ASP A 120 13.66 9.12 8.21
CA ASP A 120 12.31 9.38 7.70
C ASP A 120 12.17 10.77 7.09
N ARG A 121 12.79 11.79 7.69
CA ARG A 121 12.80 13.14 7.14
C ARG A 121 13.62 13.22 5.85
N GLU A 122 14.79 12.60 5.80
CA GLU A 122 15.62 12.51 4.59
C GLU A 122 14.87 11.82 3.46
N PHE A 123 14.20 10.71 3.75
CA PHE A 123 13.34 9.99 2.81
C PHE A 123 12.16 10.84 2.31
N ALA A 124 11.49 11.58 3.20
CA ALA A 124 10.41 12.48 2.82
C ALA A 124 10.88 13.59 1.86
N LEU A 125 12.06 14.19 2.13
CA LEU A 125 12.64 15.20 1.24
C LEU A 125 13.08 14.61 -0.10
N ALA A 126 13.67 13.41 -0.08
CA ALA A 126 14.10 12.68 -1.27
C ALA A 126 12.91 12.34 -2.18
N SER A 127 11.84 11.78 -1.61
CA SER A 127 10.62 11.41 -2.33
C SER A 127 9.93 12.63 -2.94
N ALA A 128 9.87 13.75 -2.20
CA ALA A 128 9.35 15.01 -2.73
C ALA A 128 10.20 15.54 -3.89
N SER A 129 11.53 15.51 -3.77
CA SER A 129 12.45 15.94 -4.83
C SER A 129 12.33 15.09 -6.10
N LEU A 130 12.17 13.77 -5.96
CA LEU A 130 11.93 12.87 -7.10
C LEU A 130 10.62 13.19 -7.83
N ARG A 131 9.53 13.40 -7.09
CA ARG A 131 8.23 13.78 -7.67
C ARG A 131 8.33 15.13 -8.39
N GLN A 132 9.00 16.11 -7.79
CA GLN A 132 9.21 17.43 -8.39
C GLN A 132 10.01 17.34 -9.69
N ALA A 133 11.12 16.59 -9.69
CA ALA A 133 11.97 16.44 -10.86
C ALA A 133 11.25 15.84 -12.08
N LEU A 134 10.21 15.03 -11.85
CA LEU A 134 9.36 14.50 -12.92
C LEU A 134 8.27 15.48 -13.37
N GLN A 135 7.82 16.39 -12.51
CA GLN A 135 6.81 17.40 -12.85
C GLN A 135 7.41 18.57 -13.68
N ASP A 136 8.67 18.91 -13.44
CA ASP A 136 9.32 20.10 -14.04
C ASP A 136 9.64 19.96 -15.55
N LEU A 137 9.28 18.86 -16.19
CA LEU A 137 9.69 18.56 -17.57
C LEU A 137 8.48 18.33 -18.50
N PRO A 138 8.04 19.36 -19.25
CA PRO A 138 6.92 19.23 -20.18
C PRO A 138 7.21 18.24 -21.32
N GLU A 139 8.48 18.12 -21.74
CA GLU A 139 8.91 17.13 -22.74
C GLU A 139 8.73 15.68 -22.25
N LEU A 140 8.74 15.48 -20.93
CA LEU A 140 8.51 14.19 -20.30
C LEU A 140 7.07 14.02 -19.82
N ALA A 141 6.18 15.01 -19.96
CA ALA A 141 4.79 14.92 -19.51
C ALA A 141 4.04 13.72 -20.13
N GLU A 142 4.44 13.31 -21.33
CA GLU A 142 3.89 12.13 -21.99
C GLU A 142 4.50 10.81 -21.48
N VAL A 143 5.74 10.84 -20.96
CA VAL A 143 6.45 9.68 -20.41
C VAL A 143 6.18 9.55 -18.90
N SER A 144 5.92 10.64 -18.19
CA SER A 144 5.56 10.63 -16.77
C SER A 144 4.22 9.93 -16.52
N LYS A 145 3.34 9.88 -17.53
CA LYS A 145 2.12 9.04 -17.51
C LYS A 145 2.41 7.54 -17.39
N ASN A 146 3.61 7.10 -17.75
CA ASN A 146 4.08 5.72 -17.61
C ASN A 146 4.78 5.46 -16.27
N VAL A 147 4.94 6.50 -15.45
CA VAL A 147 5.62 6.42 -14.15
C VAL A 147 4.59 6.41 -13.03
N MET A 148 4.60 5.35 -12.24
CA MET A 148 3.79 5.22 -11.02
C MET A 148 4.69 5.37 -9.80
N PHE A 149 4.17 6.02 -8.77
CA PHE A 149 4.81 6.09 -7.47
C PHE A 149 3.97 5.31 -6.45
N GLU A 150 4.60 4.40 -5.73
CA GLU A 150 3.96 3.65 -4.65
C GLU A 150 4.85 3.72 -3.40
N GLU A 151 4.27 4.10 -2.27
CA GLU A 151 4.96 4.07 -0.99
C GLU A 151 4.82 2.68 -0.37
N THR A 152 5.96 2.07 -0.07
CA THR A 152 6.05 0.75 0.55
C THR A 152 6.75 0.84 1.92
N PRO A 153 6.60 -0.18 2.79
CA PRO A 153 7.35 -0.22 4.04
C PRO A 153 8.87 -0.16 3.84
N GLN A 154 9.38 -0.69 2.71
CA GLN A 154 10.81 -0.63 2.39
C GLN A 154 11.26 0.75 1.88
N GLY A 155 10.36 1.54 1.28
CA GLY A 155 10.73 2.80 0.65
C GLY A 155 9.72 3.35 -0.35
N LEU A 156 10.20 3.98 -1.43
CA LEU A 156 9.39 4.53 -2.51
C LEU A 156 9.67 3.75 -3.79
N ASN A 157 8.68 3.02 -4.29
CA ASN A 157 8.74 2.37 -5.59
C ASN A 157 8.42 3.39 -6.68
N LEU A 158 9.36 3.51 -7.62
CA LEU A 158 9.17 4.23 -8.87
C LEU A 158 9.06 3.22 -10.00
N GLU A 159 7.85 2.96 -10.46
CA GLU A 159 7.59 1.97 -11.50
C GLU A 159 7.49 2.65 -12.87
N ILE A 160 8.40 2.28 -13.78
CA ILE A 160 8.41 2.75 -15.16
C ILE A 160 7.81 1.63 -16.02
N THR A 161 6.55 1.78 -16.41
CA THR A 161 5.74 0.75 -17.07
C THR A 161 5.65 0.95 -18.59
N ASP A 162 5.62 -0.14 -19.35
CA ASP A 162 5.21 -0.10 -20.75
C ASP A 162 3.70 0.11 -20.85
N GLN A 163 3.26 0.96 -21.79
CA GLN A 163 1.86 1.11 -22.14
C GLN A 163 1.65 0.82 -23.62
N ASP A 164 0.42 0.50 -24.01
CA ASP A 164 0.07 0.24 -25.41
C ASP A 164 0.36 1.49 -26.26
N GLY A 165 1.12 1.28 -27.35
CA GLY A 165 1.64 2.36 -28.20
C GLY A 165 2.82 3.14 -27.61
N ARG A 166 3.25 2.84 -26.37
CA ARG A 166 4.35 3.54 -25.68
C ARG A 166 5.28 2.59 -24.91
N PRO A 167 5.98 1.67 -25.60
CA PRO A 167 6.97 0.80 -24.95
C PRO A 167 8.21 1.57 -24.49
N MET A 168 8.77 1.23 -23.33
CA MET A 168 10.00 1.81 -22.79
C MET A 168 11.25 1.09 -23.32
N PHE A 169 11.09 -0.17 -23.71
CA PHE A 169 12.10 -1.01 -24.32
C PHE A 169 11.56 -1.57 -25.63
N PRO A 170 12.37 -1.68 -26.70
CA PRO A 170 12.02 -2.49 -27.85
C PRO A 170 11.77 -3.95 -27.45
N ASP A 171 10.99 -4.65 -28.26
CA ASP A 171 10.69 -6.07 -28.03
C ASP A 171 11.99 -6.90 -28.00
N GLY A 172 12.12 -7.74 -26.98
CA GLY A 172 13.31 -8.57 -26.75
C GLY A 172 14.60 -7.80 -26.40
N SER A 173 14.56 -6.47 -26.31
CA SER A 173 15.74 -5.65 -26.02
C SER A 173 15.87 -5.28 -24.54
N GLY A 174 17.11 -5.33 -24.03
CA GLY A 174 17.50 -4.76 -22.74
C GLY A 174 17.78 -3.25 -22.78
N VAL A 175 17.87 -2.66 -23.98
CA VAL A 175 18.23 -1.24 -24.16
C VAL A 175 16.97 -0.37 -24.25
N PRO A 176 16.82 0.65 -23.39
CA PRO A 176 15.64 1.52 -23.41
C PRO A 176 15.63 2.49 -24.60
N TYR A 177 14.45 2.96 -24.99
CA TYR A 177 14.31 4.04 -25.97
C TYR A 177 14.92 5.36 -25.47
N ALA A 178 15.18 6.30 -26.39
CA ALA A 178 15.76 7.61 -26.07
C ALA A 178 14.93 8.39 -25.02
N ARG A 179 13.59 8.33 -25.12
CA ARG A 179 12.68 8.99 -24.17
C ARG A 179 12.82 8.44 -22.74
N THR A 180 12.91 7.12 -22.61
CA THR A 180 13.07 6.41 -21.33
C THR A 180 14.46 6.66 -20.77
N THR A 181 15.47 6.70 -21.64
CA THR A 181 16.82 7.11 -21.26
C THR A 181 16.82 8.51 -20.68
N LEU A 182 16.15 9.48 -21.32
CA LEU A 182 16.05 10.85 -20.82
C LEU A 182 15.36 10.91 -19.45
N LEU A 183 14.28 10.15 -19.26
CA LEU A 183 13.61 10.01 -17.97
C LEU A 183 14.58 9.52 -16.88
N ILE A 184 15.27 8.40 -17.12
CA ILE A 184 16.22 7.81 -16.16
C ILE A 184 17.35 8.78 -15.84
N LYS A 185 17.84 9.53 -16.84
CA LYS A 185 18.89 10.54 -16.63
C LYS A 185 18.45 11.64 -15.66
N LYS A 186 17.19 12.07 -15.76
CA LYS A 186 16.65 13.13 -14.89
C LYS A 186 16.45 12.68 -13.45
N LEU A 187 16.19 11.39 -13.25
CA LEU A 187 16.14 10.79 -11.91
C LEU A 187 17.52 10.73 -11.23
N ALA A 188 18.62 10.75 -11.99
CA ALA A 188 19.95 10.62 -11.41
C ALA A 188 20.32 11.79 -10.47
N ALA A 189 19.91 13.02 -10.81
CA ALA A 189 20.23 14.20 -10.00
C ALA A 189 19.62 14.17 -8.58
N PRO A 190 18.29 13.97 -8.40
CA PRO A 190 17.71 13.83 -7.07
C PRO A 190 18.20 12.58 -6.32
N LEU A 191 18.46 11.47 -7.02
CA LEU A 191 19.02 10.25 -6.40
C LEU A 191 20.46 10.42 -5.90
N ARG A 192 21.24 11.33 -6.48
CA ARG A 192 22.61 11.65 -6.04
C ARG A 192 22.63 12.63 -4.87
N ALA A 193 21.58 13.45 -4.72
CA ALA A 193 21.48 14.43 -3.66
C ALA A 193 21.14 13.83 -2.29
N THR A 194 20.80 12.55 -2.23
CA THR A 194 20.34 11.86 -1.02
C THR A 194 21.36 10.78 -0.63
N ALA A 195 21.47 10.44 0.65
CA ALA A 195 22.35 9.34 1.10
C ALA A 195 21.71 7.95 0.93
N LEU A 196 20.46 7.92 0.45
CA LEU A 196 19.64 6.71 0.39
C LEU A 196 20.05 5.82 -0.79
N ARG A 197 19.98 4.51 -0.56
CA ARG A 197 20.28 3.52 -1.59
C ARG A 197 19.05 3.24 -2.45
N VAL A 198 19.29 2.74 -3.65
CA VAL A 198 18.27 2.30 -4.61
C VAL A 198 18.42 0.83 -4.95
N SER A 199 17.30 0.13 -5.04
CA SER A 199 17.18 -1.21 -5.61
C SER A 199 16.53 -1.09 -6.99
N ILE A 200 17.04 -1.82 -7.98
CA ILE A 200 16.51 -1.79 -9.35
C ILE A 200 16.07 -3.20 -9.73
N VAL A 201 14.79 -3.36 -10.04
CA VAL A 201 14.21 -4.65 -10.42
C VAL A 201 13.56 -4.54 -11.79
N GLY A 202 13.90 -5.45 -12.68
CA GLY A 202 13.24 -5.59 -13.98
C GLY A 202 12.16 -6.66 -13.95
N HIS A 203 11.07 -6.41 -14.66
CA HIS A 203 9.96 -7.33 -14.84
C HIS A 203 9.59 -7.44 -16.33
N THR A 204 9.08 -8.60 -16.73
CA THR A 204 8.53 -8.89 -18.05
C THR A 204 7.09 -9.37 -17.92
N SER A 205 6.30 -9.25 -18.99
CA SER A 205 4.95 -9.83 -19.05
C SER A 205 5.03 -11.33 -19.34
N SER A 206 4.06 -12.09 -18.84
CA SER A 206 3.94 -13.52 -19.17
C SER A 206 3.73 -13.73 -20.68
N GLY A 207 4.26 -14.84 -21.19
CA GLY A 207 4.17 -15.21 -22.61
C GLY A 207 5.16 -14.49 -23.53
N LEU A 208 6.03 -13.64 -23.00
CA LEU A 208 7.15 -13.10 -23.77
C LEU A 208 8.17 -14.22 -23.99
N VAL A 209 8.19 -14.78 -25.20
CA VAL A 209 9.18 -15.78 -25.61
C VAL A 209 10.36 -15.05 -26.25
N PRO A 210 11.56 -15.07 -25.66
CA PRO A 210 12.71 -14.46 -26.29
C PRO A 210 13.12 -15.24 -27.54
N ALA A 211 13.75 -14.54 -28.50
CA ALA A 211 14.06 -15.09 -29.81
C ALA A 211 15.17 -16.16 -29.82
N TYR A 212 15.91 -16.33 -28.71
CA TYR A 212 17.09 -17.19 -28.63
C TYR A 212 16.92 -18.23 -27.50
N SER A 213 17.35 -19.47 -27.72
CA SER A 213 17.16 -20.59 -26.79
C SER A 213 17.80 -20.39 -25.42
N ASP A 214 18.93 -19.66 -25.39
CA ASP A 214 19.76 -19.50 -24.19
C ASP A 214 19.54 -18.15 -23.50
N TYR A 215 18.62 -17.34 -24.03
CA TYR A 215 18.28 -16.04 -23.48
C TYR A 215 16.83 -16.10 -23.01
N ASP A 216 16.59 -16.05 -21.71
CA ASP A 216 15.25 -16.22 -21.15
C ASP A 216 14.65 -14.89 -20.65
N ALA A 217 13.46 -14.98 -20.05
CA ALA A 217 12.81 -13.80 -19.45
C ALA A 217 13.56 -13.27 -18.21
N PHE A 218 14.30 -14.13 -17.49
CA PHE A 218 15.15 -13.70 -16.39
C PHE A 218 16.34 -12.88 -16.91
N ASP A 219 17.00 -13.31 -17.98
CA ASP A 219 18.08 -12.58 -18.63
C ASP A 219 17.58 -11.22 -19.14
N LEU A 220 16.44 -11.20 -19.82
CA LEU A 220 15.86 -9.96 -20.33
C LEU A 220 15.53 -8.97 -19.21
N SER A 221 14.86 -9.44 -18.16
CA SER A 221 14.49 -8.59 -17.03
C SER A 221 15.73 -8.07 -16.28
N ALA A 222 16.73 -8.92 -16.04
CA ALA A 222 17.99 -8.52 -15.42
C ALA A 222 18.80 -7.53 -16.28
N ASN A 223 18.81 -7.72 -17.60
CA ASN A 223 19.48 -6.82 -18.54
C ASN A 223 18.81 -5.44 -18.60
N ARG A 224 17.49 -5.37 -18.58
CA ARG A 224 16.75 -4.10 -18.49
C ARG A 224 17.07 -3.35 -17.20
N ALA A 225 17.09 -4.05 -16.07
CA ALA A 225 17.48 -3.47 -14.78
C ALA A 225 18.94 -2.96 -14.80
N ASN A 226 19.84 -3.74 -15.39
CA ASN A 226 21.25 -3.34 -15.56
C ASN A 226 21.41 -2.15 -16.52
N ALA A 227 20.63 -2.03 -17.59
CA ALA A 227 20.67 -0.87 -18.48
C ALA A 227 20.30 0.41 -17.73
N VAL A 228 19.29 0.36 -16.87
CA VAL A 228 18.90 1.48 -16.00
C VAL A 228 20.03 1.85 -15.04
N ARG A 229 20.64 0.86 -14.38
CA ARG A 229 21.83 1.04 -13.53
C ARG A 229 22.98 1.72 -14.28
N GLN A 230 23.26 1.29 -15.52
CA GLN A 230 24.33 1.85 -16.34
C GLN A 230 24.06 3.31 -16.72
N ILE A 231 22.81 3.65 -17.04
CA ILE A 231 22.42 5.04 -17.32
C ILE A 231 22.63 5.90 -16.09
N LEU A 232 22.15 5.47 -14.91
CA LEU A 232 22.35 6.20 -13.65
C LEU A 232 23.84 6.38 -13.30
N LYS A 233 24.65 5.34 -13.51
CA LYS A 233 26.11 5.40 -13.32
C LYS A 233 26.75 6.46 -14.22
N ARG A 234 26.35 6.52 -15.49
CA ARG A 234 26.89 7.50 -16.45
C ARG A 234 26.54 8.95 -16.08
N GLU A 235 25.39 9.15 -15.44
CA GLU A 235 24.97 10.46 -14.92
C GLU A 235 25.57 10.76 -13.52
N GLY A 236 26.49 9.94 -13.04
CA GLY A 236 27.28 10.20 -11.83
C GLY A 236 26.69 9.65 -10.54
N LEU A 237 25.71 8.73 -10.59
CA LEU A 237 25.27 8.00 -9.40
C LEU A 237 26.38 7.03 -8.96
N PRO A 238 26.92 7.15 -7.74
CA PRO A 238 28.00 6.28 -7.28
C PRO A 238 27.51 4.86 -7.03
N ALA A 239 28.42 3.89 -7.14
CA ALA A 239 28.07 2.47 -6.95
C ALA A 239 27.56 2.18 -5.52
N SER A 240 27.96 2.98 -4.53
CA SER A 240 27.48 2.88 -3.14
C SER A 240 25.99 3.15 -2.98
N HIS A 241 25.37 3.90 -3.89
CA HIS A 241 23.92 4.11 -3.87
C HIS A 241 23.16 2.91 -4.43
N ILE A 242 23.80 2.01 -5.18
CA ILE A 242 23.12 0.83 -5.72
C ILE A 242 23.15 -0.27 -4.66
N LEU A 243 21.99 -0.59 -4.09
CA LEU A 243 21.84 -1.73 -3.16
C LEU A 243 21.87 -3.06 -3.92
N SER A 244 21.05 -3.18 -4.95
CA SER A 244 20.89 -4.42 -5.71
C SER A 244 20.32 -4.14 -7.10
N VAL A 245 20.58 -5.08 -8.02
CA VAL A 245 19.98 -5.13 -9.35
C VAL A 245 19.50 -6.55 -9.59
N ALA A 246 18.22 -6.73 -9.93
CA ALA A 246 17.60 -8.04 -10.10
C ALA A 246 16.67 -8.09 -11.31
N GLY A 247 16.50 -9.28 -11.88
CA GLY A 247 15.46 -9.59 -12.85
C GLY A 247 14.50 -10.61 -12.25
N LYS A 248 13.18 -10.36 -12.34
CA LYS A 248 12.15 -11.26 -11.80
C LYS A 248 11.29 -11.93 -12.87
N ALA A 249 11.66 -11.78 -14.15
CA ALA A 249 10.86 -12.25 -15.27
C ALA A 249 9.37 -11.85 -15.08
N ASP A 250 8.45 -12.79 -15.21
CA ASP A 250 7.02 -12.64 -15.00
C ASP A 250 6.52 -13.14 -13.62
N GLY A 251 7.43 -13.36 -12.67
CA GLY A 251 7.09 -13.90 -11.34
C GLY A 251 6.35 -12.94 -10.41
N GLU A 252 6.35 -11.64 -10.71
CA GLU A 252 5.66 -10.59 -9.93
C GLU A 252 4.93 -9.61 -10.87
N PRO A 253 3.79 -10.03 -11.46
CA PRO A 253 2.98 -9.17 -12.32
C PRO A 253 2.35 -8.04 -11.51
N LEU A 254 2.29 -6.84 -12.09
CA LEU A 254 1.59 -5.69 -11.50
C LEU A 254 0.07 -5.93 -11.47
N PHE A 255 -0.45 -6.60 -12.50
CA PHE A 255 -1.84 -7.03 -12.59
C PHE A 255 -1.90 -8.56 -12.63
N PRO A 256 -2.06 -9.24 -11.47
CA PRO A 256 -2.12 -10.70 -11.40
C PRO A 256 -3.25 -11.32 -12.23
N ASP A 257 -4.39 -10.63 -12.32
CA ASP A 257 -5.56 -11.08 -13.10
C ASP A 257 -5.34 -10.97 -14.62
N ALA A 258 -4.32 -10.21 -15.05
CA ALA A 258 -4.02 -9.96 -16.46
C ALA A 258 -2.49 -10.00 -16.71
N PRO A 259 -1.85 -11.18 -16.60
CA PRO A 259 -0.39 -11.32 -16.56
C PRO A 259 0.29 -10.99 -17.91
N MET A 260 -0.44 -11.01 -19.02
CA MET A 260 0.07 -10.69 -20.35
C MET A 260 0.04 -9.19 -20.69
N LEU A 261 -0.50 -8.34 -19.80
CA LEU A 261 -0.59 -6.90 -20.06
C LEU A 261 0.78 -6.26 -20.26
N ALA A 262 0.81 -5.26 -21.15
CA ALA A 262 2.00 -4.45 -21.39
C ALA A 262 2.55 -3.82 -20.12
N ALA A 263 1.67 -3.37 -19.22
CA ALA A 263 2.05 -2.76 -17.94
C ALA A 263 2.89 -3.67 -17.02
N ASN A 264 2.83 -4.99 -17.19
CA ASN A 264 3.68 -5.91 -16.43
C ASN A 264 5.15 -5.87 -16.88
N ARG A 265 5.43 -5.40 -18.11
CA ARG A 265 6.79 -5.06 -18.54
C ARG A 265 7.15 -3.71 -17.93
N ARG A 266 7.88 -3.75 -16.82
CA ARG A 266 8.25 -2.56 -16.06
C ARG A 266 9.65 -2.69 -15.48
N VAL A 267 10.22 -1.54 -15.14
CA VAL A 267 11.38 -1.47 -14.26
C VAL A 267 10.95 -0.72 -13.01
N THR A 268 11.14 -1.35 -11.86
CA THR A 268 10.89 -0.75 -10.55
C THR A 268 12.21 -0.27 -9.97
N ILE A 269 12.28 1.02 -9.66
CA ILE A 269 13.40 1.64 -8.93
C ILE A 269 12.88 1.96 -7.53
N THR A 270 13.31 1.20 -6.54
CA THR A 270 12.91 1.41 -5.14
C THR A 270 13.96 2.27 -4.44
N LEU A 271 13.58 3.47 -4.02
CA LEU A 271 14.37 4.28 -3.10
C LEU A 271 14.19 3.73 -1.68
N MET A 272 15.24 3.20 -1.08
CA MET A 272 15.18 2.57 0.23
C MET A 272 15.08 3.62 1.34
N ARG A 273 14.32 3.32 2.40
CA ARG A 273 14.24 4.16 3.61
C ARG A 273 15.49 4.02 4.50
N GLU A 274 16.19 2.89 4.40
CA GLU A 274 17.38 2.60 5.20
C GLU A 274 18.65 3.23 4.63
N ASN A 275 19.34 4.00 5.48
CA ASN A 275 20.70 4.46 5.19
C ASN A 275 21.67 3.28 5.03
N PRO A 276 22.75 3.41 4.23
CA PRO A 276 23.70 2.35 4.01
C PRO A 276 24.24 1.80 5.34
N ALA A 277 24.30 0.47 5.47
CA ALA A 277 24.80 -0.21 6.68
C ALA A 277 26.27 0.11 7.00
N LEU A 278 26.98 0.76 6.06
CA LEU A 278 28.37 1.20 6.19
C LEU A 278 28.48 2.67 5.75
N PRO A 279 29.23 3.51 6.49
CA PRO A 279 29.54 4.87 6.05
C PRO A 279 30.22 4.84 4.67
N PRO A 280 29.89 5.77 3.75
CA PRO A 280 30.44 5.79 2.40
C PRO A 280 31.97 5.96 2.32
N ASP A 281 32.63 6.39 3.40
CA ASP A 281 34.08 6.67 3.45
C ASP A 281 34.95 5.50 3.97
N LEU A 282 34.36 4.36 4.30
CA LEU A 282 35.12 3.20 4.80
C LEU A 282 35.79 2.47 3.63
N LYS A 283 37.05 2.82 3.36
CA LYS A 283 37.93 2.01 2.50
C LYS A 283 38.33 0.73 3.26
N PRO A 284 38.37 -0.43 2.58
CA PRO A 284 38.81 -1.69 3.19
C PRO A 284 40.28 -1.65 3.62
#